data_AF-A0A6J3J8P0-F1
#
_entry.id   AF-A0A6J3J8P0-F1
#
_cell.length_a   1.000
_cell.length_b   1.000
_cell.length_c   1.000
_cell.angle_alpha   90.00
_cell.angle_beta   90.00
_cell.angle_gamma   90.00
#
_symmetry.space_group_name_H-M   'P 1'
#
loop_
_entity.id
_entity.type
_entity.pdbx_description
1 polymer ?
#
loop_
_entity_poly.entity_id
_entity_poly.type
_entity_poly.pdbx_seq_one_letter_code
_entity_poly.pdbx_strand_id
1 'polypeptide(L)'
;MTPNRFVRHMKEEHDKHTDATVKVPFLKKCKEAGLLTYLLEEILDKVHSIPEKLMDETTSEADYEEIGSALFECRLFEDTFENFQAAIEKKIDTSHRRRQQLKEEIELLDDLKQTLCSLQESRDLMSSSTSVSSLSS
;
A
#
# COMPACT_ATOMS: atom_id res chain seq x y z
N MET A 1 22.21 1.01 -27.55
CA MET A 1 21.15 1.52 -28.44
C MET A 1 19.83 0.99 -27.96
N THR A 2 19.02 1.82 -27.31
CA THR A 2 17.66 1.48 -26.87
C THR A 2 16.68 2.35 -27.65
N PRO A 3 16.10 1.85 -28.77
CA PRO A 3 14.99 2.52 -29.41
C PRO A 3 13.70 1.79 -29.02
N ASN A 4 12.81 2.43 -28.23
CA ASN A 4 11.34 2.31 -28.42
C ASN A 4 10.46 2.89 -27.29
N ARG A 5 11.00 3.46 -26.21
CA ARG A 5 10.12 3.99 -25.15
C ARG A 5 9.32 5.23 -25.57
N PHE A 6 9.84 6.04 -26.49
CA PHE A 6 9.19 7.28 -26.95
C PHE A 6 8.08 7.05 -28.00
N VAL A 7 8.14 5.97 -28.77
CA VAL A 7 7.14 5.71 -29.83
C VAL A 7 5.82 5.20 -29.24
N ARG A 8 5.86 4.51 -28.09
CA ARG A 8 4.66 4.01 -27.42
C ARG A 8 3.77 5.13 -26.87
N HIS A 9 4.39 6.21 -26.37
CA HIS A 9 3.67 7.34 -25.80
C HIS A 9 2.94 8.20 -26.84
N MET A 10 3.45 8.31 -28.07
CA MET A 10 2.80 9.15 -29.09
C MET A 10 1.60 8.47 -29.76
N LYS A 11 1.53 7.13 -29.73
CA LYS A 11 0.40 6.38 -30.29
C LYS A 11 -0.82 6.37 -29.37
N GLU A 12 -0.60 6.56 -28.07
CA GLU A 12 -1.62 6.47 -27.02
C GLU A 12 -2.42 7.78 -26.84
N GLU A 13 -1.80 8.93 -27.11
CA GLU A 13 -2.43 10.27 -27.05
C GLU A 13 -3.46 10.49 -28.17
N HIS A 14 -3.20 9.96 -29.37
CA HIS A 14 -4.09 10.14 -30.52
C HIS A 14 -5.34 9.24 -30.48
N ASP A 15 -5.26 8.11 -29.77
CA ASP A 15 -6.34 7.14 -29.64
C ASP A 15 -7.37 7.57 -28.58
N LYS A 16 -6.90 8.16 -27.47
CA LYS A 16 -7.73 8.69 -26.37
C LYS A 16 -8.76 9.73 -26.82
N HIS A 17 -8.39 10.62 -27.75
CA HIS A 17 -9.29 11.64 -28.28
C HIS A 17 -10.34 11.08 -29.24
N THR A 18 -9.99 10.04 -29.99
CA THR A 18 -10.89 9.40 -30.96
C THR A 18 -11.96 8.58 -30.24
N ASP A 19 -11.56 7.91 -29.16
CA ASP A 19 -12.39 7.05 -28.32
C ASP A 19 -13.47 7.83 -27.54
N ALA A 20 -13.12 8.95 -26.92
CA ALA A 20 -14.07 9.82 -26.22
C ALA A 20 -15.16 10.39 -27.17
N THR A 21 -14.79 10.63 -28.42
CA THR A 21 -15.68 11.19 -29.45
C THR A 21 -16.78 10.19 -29.85
N VAL A 22 -16.56 8.88 -29.68
CA VAL A 22 -17.56 7.83 -29.96
C VAL A 22 -18.30 7.39 -28.68
N LYS A 23 -17.59 7.31 -27.55
CA LYS A 23 -18.15 6.85 -26.26
C LYS A 23 -19.18 7.81 -25.66
N VAL A 24 -18.95 9.13 -25.75
CA VAL A 24 -19.88 10.13 -25.20
C VAL A 24 -21.23 10.12 -25.91
N PRO A 25 -21.30 10.16 -27.26
CA PRO A 25 -22.58 10.02 -27.96
C PRO A 25 -23.31 8.70 -27.67
N PHE A 26 -22.59 7.59 -27.55
CA PHE A 26 -23.17 6.29 -27.16
C PHE A 26 -23.87 6.38 -25.81
N LEU A 27 -23.18 6.85 -24.77
CA LEU A 27 -23.76 6.98 -23.42
C LEU A 27 -24.98 7.90 -23.39
N LYS A 28 -24.95 9.00 -24.16
CA LYS A 28 -26.12 9.90 -24.29
C LYS A 28 -27.31 9.19 -24.92
N LYS A 29 -27.11 8.40 -25.97
CA LYS A 29 -28.17 7.60 -26.59
C LYS A 29 -28.71 6.53 -25.64
N CYS A 30 -27.85 5.84 -24.89
CA CYS A 30 -28.28 4.89 -23.86
C CYS A 30 -29.14 5.57 -22.78
N LYS A 31 -28.79 6.81 -22.39
CA LYS A 31 -29.59 7.61 -21.45
C LYS A 31 -30.97 7.91 -22.01
N GLU A 32 -31.04 8.43 -23.23
CA GLU A 32 -32.30 8.80 -23.90
C GLU A 32 -33.21 7.58 -24.10
N ALA A 33 -32.63 6.42 -24.38
CA ALA A 33 -33.35 5.16 -24.53
C ALA A 33 -33.73 4.48 -23.20
N GLY A 34 -33.34 5.04 -22.04
CA GLY A 34 -33.58 4.42 -20.74
C GLY A 34 -32.77 3.13 -20.49
N LEU A 35 -31.73 2.87 -21.28
CA LEU A 35 -30.92 1.66 -21.22
C LEU A 35 -29.75 1.75 -20.22
N LEU A 36 -29.44 2.94 -19.71
CA LEU A 36 -28.34 3.11 -18.76
C LEU A 36 -28.52 2.29 -17.48
N THR A 37 -29.75 2.20 -16.95
CA THR A 37 -30.01 1.39 -15.75
C THR A 37 -29.71 -0.07 -16.02
N TYR A 38 -30.24 -0.62 -17.11
CA TYR A 38 -29.98 -2.01 -17.52
C TYR A 38 -28.48 -2.28 -17.74
N LEU A 39 -27.78 -1.38 -18.43
CA LEU A 39 -26.34 -1.49 -18.65
C LEU A 39 -25.55 -1.53 -17.34
N LEU A 40 -25.89 -0.68 -16.38
CA LEU A 40 -25.20 -0.62 -15.08
C LEU A 40 -25.51 -1.84 -14.21
N GLU A 41 -26.74 -2.33 -14.23
CA GLU A 41 -27.14 -3.57 -13.54
C GLU A 41 -26.37 -4.78 -14.09
N GLU A 42 -26.29 -4.91 -15.41
CA GLU A 42 -25.53 -6.00 -16.06
C GLU A 42 -24.03 -5.95 -15.70
N ILE A 43 -23.43 -4.76 -15.63
CA ILE A 43 -22.03 -4.58 -15.17
C ILE A 43 -21.90 -4.98 -13.70
N LEU A 44 -22.83 -4.56 -12.85
CA LEU A 44 -22.85 -4.89 -11.42
C LEU A 44 -22.96 -6.40 -11.20
N ASP A 45 -23.83 -7.09 -11.91
CA ASP A 45 -24.00 -8.54 -11.84
C ASP A 45 -22.72 -9.25 -12.29
N LYS A 46 -22.08 -8.80 -13.38
CA LYS A 46 -20.78 -9.33 -13.79
C LYS A 46 -19.73 -9.13 -12.69
N VAL A 47 -19.61 -7.94 -12.11
CA VAL A 47 -18.64 -7.66 -11.04
C VAL A 47 -18.91 -8.52 -9.80
N HIS A 48 -20.16 -8.70 -9.40
CA HIS A 48 -20.52 -9.55 -8.25
C HIS A 48 -20.25 -11.04 -8.45
N SER A 49 -20.20 -11.51 -9.71
CA SER A 49 -19.86 -12.91 -10.02
C SER A 49 -18.37 -13.23 -9.91
N ILE A 50 -17.50 -12.21 -9.97
CA ILE A 50 -16.04 -12.38 -9.99
C ILE A 50 -15.52 -13.05 -8.72
N PRO A 51 -15.90 -12.64 -7.49
CA PRO A 51 -15.42 -13.29 -6.26
C PRO A 51 -15.76 -14.79 -6.19
N GLU A 52 -16.96 -15.17 -6.61
CA GLU A 52 -17.38 -16.59 -6.64
C GLU A 52 -16.48 -17.39 -7.58
N LYS A 53 -16.25 -16.90 -8.80
CA LYS A 53 -15.32 -17.51 -9.75
C LYS A 53 -13.89 -17.57 -9.21
N LEU A 54 -13.41 -16.53 -8.55
CA LEU A 54 -12.04 -16.53 -8.00
C LEU A 54 -11.86 -17.51 -6.82
N MET A 55 -12.95 -17.87 -6.14
CA MET A 55 -12.92 -18.83 -5.04
C MET A 55 -13.14 -20.28 -5.49
N ASP A 56 -13.65 -20.49 -6.69
CA ASP A 56 -13.87 -21.82 -7.25
C ASP A 56 -12.53 -22.45 -7.68
N GLU A 57 -12.21 -23.62 -7.12
CA GLU A 57 -10.99 -24.38 -7.44
C GLU A 57 -10.98 -24.92 -8.89
N THR A 58 -12.13 -24.91 -9.56
CA THR A 58 -12.30 -25.38 -10.94
C THR A 58 -12.16 -24.28 -12.00
N THR A 59 -11.94 -23.03 -11.58
CA THR A 59 -11.80 -21.88 -12.48
C THR A 59 -10.64 -22.05 -13.45
N SER A 60 -10.95 -21.88 -14.74
CA SER A 60 -9.98 -22.10 -15.81
C SER A 60 -9.07 -20.88 -16.03
N GLU A 61 -7.94 -21.08 -16.70
CA GLU A 61 -7.04 -19.97 -17.07
C GLU A 61 -7.74 -18.95 -17.98
N ALA A 62 -8.63 -19.41 -18.86
CA ALA A 62 -9.43 -18.52 -19.70
C ALA A 62 -10.42 -17.66 -18.89
N ASP A 63 -10.98 -18.20 -17.79
CA ASP A 63 -11.81 -17.40 -16.89
C ASP A 63 -10.99 -16.31 -16.20
N TYR A 64 -9.76 -16.61 -15.79
CA TYR A 64 -8.85 -15.61 -15.24
C TYR A 64 -8.46 -14.53 -16.28
N GLU A 65 -8.29 -14.89 -17.55
CA GLU A 65 -8.06 -13.94 -18.63
C GLU A 65 -9.28 -13.02 -18.86
N GLU A 66 -10.51 -13.57 -18.85
CA GLU A 66 -11.73 -12.76 -18.99
C GLU A 66 -11.89 -11.82 -17.79
N ILE A 67 -11.69 -12.33 -16.56
CA ILE A 67 -11.74 -11.54 -15.34
C ILE A 67 -10.68 -10.44 -15.37
N GLY A 68 -9.44 -10.79 -15.74
CA GLY A 68 -8.33 -9.84 -15.86
C GLY A 68 -8.65 -8.73 -16.87
N SER A 69 -9.17 -9.10 -18.05
CA SER A 69 -9.54 -8.12 -19.07
C SER A 69 -10.68 -7.21 -18.59
N ALA A 70 -11.73 -7.78 -18.01
CA ALA A 70 -12.89 -7.03 -17.51
C ALA A 70 -12.52 -6.04 -16.39
N LEU A 71 -11.63 -6.46 -15.48
CA LEU A 71 -11.15 -5.62 -14.39
C LEU A 71 -10.18 -4.57 -14.93
N PHE A 72 -9.07 -4.97 -15.55
CA PHE A 72 -7.95 -4.06 -15.79
C PHE A 72 -8.09 -3.18 -17.04
N GLU A 73 -8.87 -3.58 -18.06
CA GLU A 73 -9.08 -2.74 -19.26
C GLU A 73 -10.15 -1.66 -19.06
N CYS A 74 -10.90 -1.70 -17.95
CA CYS A 74 -12.00 -0.77 -17.71
C CYS A 74 -11.58 0.68 -17.43
N ARG A 75 -10.27 0.99 -17.27
CA ARG A 75 -9.67 2.26 -16.79
C ARG A 75 -10.17 2.77 -15.43
N LEU A 76 -11.44 2.58 -15.09
CA LEU A 76 -12.00 2.84 -13.76
C LEU A 76 -11.28 2.05 -12.67
N PHE A 77 -10.89 0.80 -12.99
CA PHE A 77 -10.06 -0.02 -12.13
C PHE A 77 -8.62 0.48 -12.05
N GLU A 78 -8.08 1.04 -13.14
CA GLU A 78 -6.74 1.62 -13.18
C GLU A 78 -6.64 2.81 -12.22
N ASP A 79 -7.60 3.75 -12.27
CA ASP A 79 -7.69 4.88 -11.34
C ASP A 79 -7.85 4.42 -9.88
N THR A 80 -8.64 3.38 -9.65
CA THR A 80 -8.83 2.80 -8.31
C THR A 80 -7.55 2.13 -7.82
N PHE A 81 -6.79 1.51 -8.71
CA PHE A 81 -5.54 0.82 -8.42
C PHE A 81 -4.42 1.81 -8.08
N GLU A 82 -4.31 2.93 -8.81
CA GLU A 82 -3.36 4.01 -8.47
C GLU A 82 -3.62 4.55 -7.05
N ASN A 83 -4.88 4.77 -6.70
CA ASN A 83 -5.27 5.17 -5.35
C ASN A 83 -4.89 4.12 -4.29
N PHE A 84 -5.06 2.84 -4.62
CA PHE A 84 -4.70 1.73 -3.73
C PHE A 84 -3.19 1.65 -3.51
N GLN A 85 -2.40 1.81 -4.58
CA GLN A 85 -0.95 1.86 -4.51
C GLN A 85 -0.47 3.02 -3.64
N ALA A 86 -1.01 4.23 -3.85
CA ALA A 86 -0.68 5.40 -3.04
C ALA A 86 -1.00 5.19 -1.55
N ALA A 87 -2.13 4.52 -1.25
CA ALA A 87 -2.51 4.18 0.12
C ALA A 87 -1.52 3.19 0.77
N ILE A 88 -1.06 2.19 0.01
CA ILE A 88 -0.04 1.23 0.46
C ILE A 88 1.28 1.94 0.75
N GLU A 89 1.78 2.74 -0.19
CA GLU A 89 3.03 3.50 -0.04
C GLU A 89 3.01 4.39 1.21
N LYS A 90 1.91 5.13 1.41
CA LYS A 90 1.71 5.95 2.61
C LYS A 90 1.76 5.13 3.89
N LYS A 91 1.19 3.92 3.88
CA LYS A 91 1.17 3.03 5.05
C LYS A 91 2.56 2.46 5.34
N ILE A 92 3.33 2.13 4.30
CA ILE A 92 4.74 1.73 4.41
C ILE A 92 5.56 2.85 5.05
N ASP A 93 5.47 4.08 4.56
CA ASP A 93 6.20 5.23 5.09
C ASP A 93 5.86 5.52 6.56
N THR A 94 4.58 5.44 6.91
CA THR A 94 4.10 5.62 8.28
C THR A 94 4.68 4.54 9.21
N SER A 95 4.73 3.30 8.72
CA SER A 95 5.28 2.17 9.47
C SER A 95 6.79 2.28 9.64
N HIS A 96 7.52 2.72 8.60
CA HIS A 96 8.95 3.01 8.69
C HIS A 96 9.28 4.11 9.70
N ARG A 97 8.52 5.21 9.70
CA ARG A 97 8.68 6.29 10.69
C ARG A 97 8.47 5.80 12.11
N ARG A 98 7.40 5.05 12.36
CA ARG A 98 7.14 4.45 13.68
C ARG A 98 8.27 3.52 14.12
N ARG A 99 8.78 2.69 13.20
CA ARG A 99 9.90 1.78 13.49
C ARG A 99 11.16 2.55 13.87
N GLN A 100 11.44 3.68 13.21
CA GLN A 100 12.59 4.52 13.53
C GLN A 100 12.47 5.15 14.93
N GLN A 101 11.29 5.69 15.27
CA GLN A 101 11.02 6.25 16.60
C GLN A 101 11.22 5.21 17.71
N LEU A 102 10.69 3.99 17.51
CA LEU A 102 10.87 2.90 18.47
C LEU A 102 12.36 2.52 18.64
N LYS A 103 13.14 2.59 17.56
CA LYS A 103 14.58 2.33 17.63
C LYS A 103 15.31 3.37 18.49
N GLU A 104 14.99 4.65 18.30
CA GLU A 104 15.56 5.75 19.10
C GLU A 104 15.18 5.64 20.58
N GLU A 105 13.93 5.26 20.87
CA GLU A 105 13.47 5.02 22.24
C GLU A 105 14.22 3.84 22.90
N ILE A 106 14.44 2.74 22.16
CA ILE A 106 15.24 1.60 22.63
C ILE A 106 16.68 2.01 22.93
N GLU A 107 17.32 2.79 22.05
CA GLU A 107 18.69 3.29 22.26
C GLU A 107 18.77 4.16 23.53
N LEU A 108 17.83 5.08 23.72
CA LEU A 108 17.77 5.93 24.91
C LEU A 108 17.55 5.13 26.21
N LEU A 109 16.71 4.11 26.17
CA LEU A 109 16.49 3.24 27.33
C LEU A 109 17.73 2.40 27.66
N ASP A 110 18.49 1.96 26.65
CA ASP A 110 19.75 1.25 26.88
C ASP A 110 20.81 2.15 27.50
N ASP A 111 20.95 3.39 27.00
CA ASP A 111 21.85 4.40 27.58
C ASP A 111 21.52 4.73 29.03
N LEU A 112 20.22 4.88 29.34
CA LEU A 112 19.76 5.12 30.71
C LEU A 112 20.09 3.93 31.62
N LYS A 113 19.88 2.70 31.14
CA LYS A 113 20.24 1.48 31.87
C LYS A 113 21.74 1.46 32.18
N GLN A 114 22.60 1.76 31.20
CA GLN A 114 24.05 1.82 31.42
C GLN A 114 24.43 2.89 32.46
N THR A 115 23.82 4.08 32.36
CA THR A 115 24.04 5.17 33.31
C THR A 115 23.69 4.77 34.74
N LEU A 116 22.56 4.07 34.93
CA LEU A 116 22.14 3.56 36.24
C LEU A 116 23.12 2.49 36.78
N CYS A 117 23.59 1.58 35.93
CA CYS A 117 24.61 0.60 36.32
C CYS A 117 25.90 1.27 36.81
N SER A 118 26.43 2.26 36.07
CA SER A 118 27.64 2.99 36.48
C SER A 118 27.44 3.77 37.79
N LEU A 119 26.26 4.37 38.01
CA LEU A 119 25.94 5.07 39.25
C LEU A 119 25.93 4.09 40.44
N GLN A 120 25.38 2.89 40.25
CA GLN A 120 25.36 1.86 41.29
C GLN A 120 26.78 1.38 41.65
N GLU A 121 27.62 1.10 40.66
CA GLU A 121 29.03 0.72 40.87
C GLU A 121 29.79 1.79 41.68
N SER A 122 29.57 3.08 41.39
CA SER A 122 30.21 4.17 42.12
C SER A 122 29.80 4.24 43.61
N ARG A 123 28.55 3.87 43.93
CA ARG A 123 28.03 3.82 45.30
C ARG A 123 28.61 2.64 46.09
N ASP A 124 28.77 1.50 45.45
CA ASP A 124 29.32 0.29 46.07
C ASP A 124 30.81 0.46 46.44
N LEU A 125 31.56 1.19 45.61
CA LEU A 125 32.95 1.58 45.89
C LEU A 125 33.05 2.56 47.07
N MET A 126 32.17 3.57 47.12
CA MET A 126 32.15 4.56 48.20
C MET A 126 31.77 3.93 49.55
N SER A 127 30.84 2.97 49.55
CA SER A 127 30.39 2.25 50.75
C SER A 127 31.50 1.35 51.31
N SER A 128 32.31 0.73 50.44
CA SER A 128 33.44 -0.11 50.83
C SER A 128 34.63 0.68 51.42
N SER A 129 34.76 1.97 51.09
CA SER A 129 35.84 2.84 51.58
C SER A 129 35.59 3.41 52.98
N THR A 130 34.42 3.20 53.59
CA THR A 130 34.11 3.69 54.95
C THR A 130 34.49 2.74 56.08
N SER A 131 35.12 1.60 55.78
CA SER A 131 35.77 0.74 56.78
C SER A 131 37.11 1.31 57.23
N VAL A 132 37.11 2.53 57.80
CA VAL A 132 38.25 3.06 58.54
C VAL A 132 38.29 2.41 59.92
N SER A 133 39.21 1.47 60.06
CA SER A 133 39.97 1.14 61.27
C SER A 133 39.25 1.41 62.61
N SER A 134 38.57 0.38 63.13
CA SER A 134 38.35 0.28 64.58
C SER A 134 39.69 0.01 65.26
N LEU A 135 40.38 1.10 65.59
CA LEU A 135 41.38 1.18 66.67
C LEU A 135 40.68 0.83 67.99
N SER A 136 41.16 -0.19 68.72
CA SER A 136 41.02 -0.46 70.18
C SER A 136 41.35 -1.95 70.39
N SER A 137 42.21 -2.41 71.30
CA SER A 137 43.02 -1.84 72.39
C SER A 137 44.16 -2.81 72.71
#